data_AF-A0A2W1ZQE4-F1
#
_entry.id   AF-A0A2W1ZQE4-F1
#
_cell.length_a   1.000
_cell.length_b   1.000
_cell.length_c   1.000
_cell.angle_alpha   90.00
_cell.angle_beta   90.00
_cell.angle_gamma   90.00
#
_symmetry.space_group_name_H-M   'P 1'
#
loop_
_entity.id
_entity.type
_entity.pdbx_description
1 polymer ?
#
loop_
_entity_poly.entity_id
_entity_poly.type
_entity_poly.pdbx_seq_one_letter_code
_entity_poly.pdbx_strand_id
1 'polypeptide(L)'
;MDTTAMMRTMPTDAMPMTLDGEMVQDTMMTMNAASMAATMCSASDVRMGGEMATCAAMCANTAMLADTAMRMLMRPEGMDAAAMRTVLEACVAMGSACAAECHRHAEMDEACRYCAMACDEMVASCRTMLDATTD
;
A
#
# COMPACT_ATOMS: atom_id res chain seq x y z
N MET A 1 -11.85 -17.36 7.17
CA MET A 1 -12.09 -17.48 5.72
C MET A 1 -10.73 -17.31 5.06
N ASP A 2 -10.32 -18.22 4.19
CA ASP A 2 -9.02 -18.14 3.51
C ASP A 2 -9.13 -17.15 2.35
N THR A 3 -8.56 -15.95 2.52
CA THR A 3 -8.57 -14.89 1.50
C THR A 3 -7.79 -15.31 0.26
N THR A 4 -6.80 -16.18 0.40
CA THR A 4 -6.01 -16.77 -0.71
C THR A 4 -6.90 -17.56 -1.66
N ALA A 5 -7.88 -18.30 -1.12
CA ALA A 5 -8.83 -19.05 -1.92
C ALA A 5 -9.75 -18.15 -2.76
N MET A 6 -10.09 -16.95 -2.25
CA MET A 6 -10.85 -15.96 -3.03
C MET A 6 -10.03 -15.34 -4.16
N MET A 7 -8.73 -15.12 -3.95
CA MET A 7 -7.88 -14.53 -5.00
C MET A 7 -7.74 -15.45 -6.22
N ARG A 8 -7.78 -16.78 -6.00
CA ARG A 8 -7.81 -17.77 -7.09
C ARG A 8 -9.09 -17.74 -7.94
N THR A 9 -10.13 -17.03 -7.51
CA THR A 9 -11.35 -16.85 -8.32
C THR A 9 -11.30 -15.60 -9.19
N MET A 10 -10.23 -14.80 -9.15
CA MET A 10 -10.07 -13.66 -10.05
C MET A 10 -9.87 -14.13 -11.51
N PRO A 11 -10.51 -13.49 -12.49
CA PRO A 11 -10.32 -13.80 -13.90
C PRO A 11 -8.95 -13.30 -14.37
N THR A 12 -7.92 -14.15 -14.28
CA THR A 12 -6.54 -13.79 -14.60
C THR A 12 -6.29 -13.69 -16.11
N ASP A 13 -7.15 -14.29 -16.93
CA ASP A 13 -7.16 -14.18 -18.40
C ASP A 13 -7.54 -12.77 -18.89
N ALA A 14 -8.21 -11.99 -18.05
CA ALA A 14 -8.56 -10.60 -18.33
C ALA A 14 -7.46 -9.60 -17.92
N MET A 15 -6.36 -10.03 -17.31
CA MET A 15 -5.27 -9.11 -16.96
C MET A 15 -4.51 -8.69 -18.24
N PRO A 16 -4.38 -7.37 -18.52
CA PRO A 16 -3.70 -6.88 -19.71
C PRO A 16 -2.17 -7.06 -19.67
N MET A 17 -1.63 -7.48 -18.51
CA MET A 17 -0.21 -7.64 -18.26
C MET A 17 0.07 -9.11 -17.89
N THR A 18 1.21 -9.65 -18.33
CA THR A 18 1.71 -10.96 -17.90
C THR A 18 2.28 -10.86 -16.48
N LEU A 19 1.41 -10.54 -15.52
CA LEU A 19 1.76 -10.46 -14.12
C LEU A 19 1.67 -11.84 -13.47
N ASP A 20 2.68 -12.16 -12.67
CA ASP A 20 2.65 -13.34 -11.81
C ASP A 20 1.57 -13.17 -10.73
N GLY A 21 0.65 -14.13 -10.64
CA GLY A 21 -0.45 -14.11 -9.68
C GLY A 21 0.03 -14.10 -8.22
N GLU A 22 1.18 -14.70 -7.93
CA GLU A 22 1.80 -14.66 -6.59
C GLU A 22 2.31 -13.25 -6.27
N MET A 23 2.98 -12.59 -7.23
CA MET A 23 3.44 -11.20 -7.09
C MET A 23 2.27 -10.23 -6.86
N VAL A 24 1.18 -10.39 -7.62
CA VAL A 24 -0.04 -9.56 -7.44
C VAL A 24 -0.61 -9.78 -6.04
N GLN A 25 -0.67 -11.04 -5.59
CA GLN A 25 -1.16 -11.38 -4.27
C GLN A 25 -0.33 -10.75 -3.15
N ASP A 26 0.99 -10.91 -3.21
CA ASP A 26 1.90 -10.37 -2.20
C ASP A 26 1.83 -8.85 -2.16
N THR A 27 1.76 -8.19 -3.33
CA THR A 27 1.61 -6.74 -3.42
C THR A 27 0.28 -6.27 -2.81
N MET A 28 -0.81 -6.99 -3.04
CA MET A 28 -2.10 -6.68 -2.40
C MET A 28 -2.02 -6.83 -0.87
N MET A 29 -1.32 -7.85 -0.37
CA MET A 29 -1.17 -8.07 1.08
C MET A 29 -0.36 -6.95 1.74
N THR A 30 0.72 -6.48 1.12
CA THR A 30 1.51 -5.36 1.66
C THR A 30 0.74 -4.04 1.59
N MET A 31 -0.03 -3.79 0.53
CA MET A 31 -0.95 -2.64 0.47
C MET A 31 -2.02 -2.68 1.56
N ASN A 32 -2.63 -3.85 1.80
CA ASN A 32 -3.61 -4.01 2.88
C ASN A 32 -2.97 -3.76 4.26
N ALA A 33 -1.77 -4.30 4.49
CA ALA A 33 -1.03 -4.10 5.73
C ALA A 33 -0.70 -2.62 5.96
N ALA A 34 -0.17 -1.93 4.94
CA ALA A 34 0.11 -0.49 4.99
C ALA A 34 -1.17 0.32 5.23
N SER A 35 -2.29 -0.04 4.57
CA SER A 35 -3.56 0.63 4.76
C SER A 35 -4.07 0.55 6.20
N MET A 36 -4.07 -0.66 6.78
CA MET A 36 -4.49 -0.88 8.17
C MET A 36 -3.54 -0.20 9.16
N ALA A 37 -2.22 -0.35 8.98
CA ALA A 37 -1.23 0.24 9.87
C ALA A 37 -1.31 1.77 9.87
N ALA A 38 -1.39 2.39 8.70
CA ALA A 38 -1.49 3.84 8.56
C ALA A 38 -2.84 4.37 9.09
N THR A 39 -3.93 3.62 8.94
CA THR A 39 -5.21 3.98 9.58
C THR A 39 -5.07 4.05 11.09
N MET A 40 -4.47 3.02 11.71
CA MET A 40 -4.26 2.98 13.17
C MET A 40 -3.27 4.06 13.64
N CYS A 41 -2.18 4.26 12.90
CA CYS A 41 -1.18 5.29 13.21
C CYS A 41 -1.81 6.68 13.18
N SER A 42 -2.57 7.01 12.14
CA SER A 42 -3.23 8.32 12.03
C SER A 42 -4.17 8.61 13.21
N ALA A 43 -4.89 7.58 13.69
CA ALA A 43 -5.80 7.69 14.83
C ALA A 43 -5.05 7.81 16.18
N SER A 44 -3.85 7.23 16.28
CA SER A 44 -2.95 7.42 17.44
C SER A 44 -2.37 8.84 17.44
N ASP A 45 -1.75 9.23 16.35
CA ASP A 45 -0.98 10.47 16.20
C ASP A 45 -1.84 11.71 16.42
N VAL A 46 -3.09 11.72 15.92
CA VAL A 46 -4.01 12.85 16.10
C VAL A 46 -4.32 13.14 17.59
N ARG A 47 -4.19 12.14 18.46
CA ARG A 47 -4.43 12.27 19.91
C ARG A 47 -3.26 12.88 20.65
N MET A 48 -2.06 12.89 20.05
CA MET A 48 -0.83 13.40 20.65
C MET A 48 -0.65 14.92 20.46
N GLY A 49 -1.50 15.56 19.65
CA GLY A 49 -1.55 17.02 19.48
C GLY A 49 -0.78 17.51 18.25
N GLY A 50 -0.53 18.83 18.19
CA GLY A 50 -0.07 19.51 16.98
C GLY A 50 1.28 19.05 16.45
N GLU A 51 2.16 18.52 17.30
CA GLU A 51 3.49 18.03 16.88
C GLU A 51 3.40 16.78 15.99
N MET A 52 2.32 15.99 16.11
CA MET A 52 2.07 14.78 15.33
C MET A 52 1.12 15.01 14.15
N ALA A 53 0.70 16.26 13.90
CA ALA A 53 -0.28 16.57 12.86
C ALA A 53 0.19 16.16 11.45
N THR A 54 1.48 16.32 11.16
CA THR A 54 2.08 15.91 9.87
C THR A 54 2.02 14.40 9.70
N CYS A 55 2.47 13.64 10.71
CA CYS A 55 2.45 12.18 10.68
C CYS A 55 1.02 11.65 10.53
N ALA A 56 0.08 12.17 11.34
CA ALA A 56 -1.33 11.79 11.26
C ALA A 56 -1.92 12.00 9.84
N ALA A 57 -1.65 13.15 9.22
CA ALA A 57 -2.15 13.47 7.89
C ALA A 57 -1.53 12.59 6.79
N MET A 58 -0.21 12.32 6.87
CA MET A 58 0.47 11.46 5.90
C MET A 58 0.02 10.01 6.02
N CYS A 59 -0.16 9.51 7.24
CA CYS A 59 -0.73 8.19 7.52
C CYS A 59 -2.16 8.07 6.94
N ALA A 60 -3.02 9.06 7.14
CA ALA A 60 -4.38 9.05 6.59
C ALA A 60 -4.38 9.02 5.05
N ASN A 61 -3.53 9.82 4.40
CA ASN A 61 -3.39 9.81 2.95
C ASN A 61 -2.89 8.46 2.42
N THR A 62 -1.87 7.89 3.08
CA THR A 62 -1.29 6.59 2.72
C THR A 62 -2.32 5.48 2.88
N ALA A 63 -3.12 5.51 3.94
CA ALA A 63 -4.16 4.52 4.19
C ALA A 63 -5.18 4.43 3.05
N MET A 64 -5.67 5.59 2.58
CA MET A 64 -6.64 5.68 1.49
C MET A 64 -6.02 5.29 0.15
N LEU A 65 -4.79 5.72 -0.12
CA LEU A 65 -4.12 5.42 -1.39
C LEU A 65 -3.79 3.93 -1.51
N ALA A 66 -3.30 3.31 -0.44
CA ALA A 66 -3.00 1.88 -0.39
C ALA A 66 -4.27 1.01 -0.55
N ASP A 67 -5.38 1.36 0.12
CA ASP A 67 -6.67 0.68 -0.06
C ASP A 67 -7.19 0.82 -1.50
N THR A 68 -7.08 2.02 -2.07
CA THR A 68 -7.51 2.28 -3.45
C THR A 68 -6.70 1.45 -4.45
N ALA A 69 -5.37 1.44 -4.33
CA ALA A 69 -4.49 0.68 -5.22
C ALA A 69 -4.76 -0.83 -5.12
N MET A 70 -4.88 -1.37 -3.90
CA MET A 70 -5.24 -2.78 -3.69
C MET A 70 -6.58 -3.13 -4.36
N ARG A 71 -7.58 -2.26 -4.24
CA ARG A 71 -8.90 -2.47 -4.88
C ARG A 71 -8.87 -2.42 -6.40
N MET A 72 -7.94 -1.67 -6.98
CA MET A 72 -7.72 -1.67 -8.43
C MET A 72 -7.12 -3.01 -8.89
N LEU A 73 -6.18 -3.58 -8.12
CA LEU A 73 -5.60 -4.90 -8.41
C LEU A 73 -6.64 -6.04 -8.39
N MET A 74 -7.69 -5.90 -7.58
CA MET A 74 -8.79 -6.88 -7.48
C MET A 74 -9.77 -6.89 -8.68
N ARG A 75 -9.56 -6.06 -9.71
CA ARG A 75 -10.52 -5.90 -10.81
C ARG A 75 -9.85 -6.01 -12.19
N PRO A 76 -9.42 -7.23 -12.60
CA PRO A 76 -8.74 -7.46 -13.89
C PRO A 76 -9.45 -6.86 -15.09
N GLU A 77 -10.78 -7.02 -15.18
CA GLU A 77 -11.62 -6.49 -16.28
C GLU A 77 -11.59 -4.96 -16.44
N GLY A 78 -11.30 -4.24 -15.35
CA GLY A 78 -11.21 -2.78 -15.34
C GLY A 78 -9.78 -2.27 -15.28
N MET A 79 -8.79 -3.15 -15.43
CA MET A 79 -7.39 -2.80 -15.30
C MET A 79 -6.90 -2.14 -16.59
N ASP A 80 -6.65 -0.83 -16.53
CA ASP A 80 -5.92 -0.09 -17.55
C ASP A 80 -4.44 -0.02 -17.15
N ALA A 81 -3.53 -0.38 -18.07
CA ALA A 81 -2.10 -0.48 -17.77
C ALA A 81 -1.47 0.87 -17.36
N ALA A 82 -1.85 1.97 -18.02
CA ALA A 82 -1.31 3.30 -17.70
C ALA A 82 -1.83 3.80 -16.34
N ALA A 83 -3.11 3.58 -16.05
CA ALA A 83 -3.70 3.90 -14.76
C ALA A 83 -3.07 3.07 -13.64
N MET A 84 -2.83 1.77 -13.85
CA MET A 84 -2.21 0.90 -12.85
C MET A 84 -0.77 1.32 -12.55
N ARG A 85 0.03 1.57 -13.60
CA ARG A 85 1.40 2.09 -13.44
C ARG A 85 1.42 3.39 -12.64
N THR A 86 0.52 4.31 -12.95
CA THR A 86 0.40 5.61 -12.25
C THR A 86 0.04 5.42 -10.78
N VAL A 87 -0.86 4.50 -10.44
CA VAL A 87 -1.25 4.27 -9.05
C VAL A 87 -0.11 3.63 -8.25
N LEU A 88 0.65 2.71 -8.85
CA LEU A 88 1.83 2.10 -8.22
C LEU A 88 2.92 3.14 -7.96
N GLU A 89 3.20 4.03 -8.93
CA GLU A 89 4.14 5.15 -8.75
C GLU A 89 3.68 6.09 -7.62
N ALA A 90 2.38 6.37 -7.54
CA ALA A 90 1.80 7.17 -6.46
C ALA A 90 1.95 6.48 -5.08
N CYS A 91 1.73 5.16 -5.00
CA CYS A 91 1.95 4.37 -3.78
C CYS A 91 3.42 4.40 -3.36
N VAL A 92 4.37 4.29 -4.30
CA VAL A 92 5.81 4.41 -4.01
C VAL A 92 6.12 5.79 -3.43
N ALA A 93 5.64 6.87 -4.06
CA ALA A 93 5.91 8.23 -3.61
C ALA A 93 5.32 8.52 -2.23
N MET A 94 4.03 8.21 -2.04
CA MET A 94 3.33 8.48 -0.78
C MET A 94 3.82 7.57 0.35
N GLY A 95 3.99 6.27 0.08
CA GLY A 95 4.51 5.30 1.04
C GLY A 95 5.92 5.64 1.52
N SER A 96 6.81 6.06 0.60
CA SER A 96 8.17 6.47 0.98
C SER A 96 8.17 7.70 1.89
N ALA A 97 7.31 8.68 1.59
CA ALA A 97 7.20 9.89 2.40
C ALA A 97 6.58 9.58 3.77
N CYS A 98 5.58 8.70 3.83
CA CYS A 98 4.95 8.27 5.09
C CYS A 98 5.94 7.48 5.96
N ALA A 99 6.67 6.52 5.38
CA ALA A 99 7.69 5.75 6.09
C ALA A 99 8.74 6.67 6.69
N ALA A 100 9.25 7.64 5.90
CA ALA A 100 10.25 8.59 6.36
C ALA A 100 9.76 9.44 7.55
N GLU A 101 8.49 9.87 7.56
CA GLU A 101 7.93 10.60 8.69
C GLU A 101 7.71 9.68 9.90
N CYS A 102 7.12 8.50 9.73
CA CYS A 102 6.89 7.54 10.81
C CYS A 102 8.19 7.05 11.48
N HIS A 103 9.27 6.88 10.71
CA HIS A 103 10.59 6.51 11.24
C HIS A 103 11.13 7.53 12.25
N ARG A 104 10.77 8.81 12.13
CA ARG A 104 11.17 9.86 13.10
C ARG A 104 10.52 9.67 14.46
N HIS A 105 9.43 8.91 14.51
CA HIS A 105 8.59 8.70 15.69
C HIS A 105 8.61 7.25 16.18
N ALA A 106 9.36 6.36 15.52
CA ALA A 106 9.35 4.92 15.77
C ALA A 106 9.83 4.49 17.17
N GLU A 107 10.65 5.31 17.84
CA GLU A 107 11.05 5.09 19.23
C GLU A 107 10.05 5.67 20.25
N MET A 108 9.12 6.53 19.80
CA MET A 108 8.14 7.21 20.64
C MET A 108 6.77 6.52 20.63
N ASP A 109 6.33 6.02 19.47
CA ASP A 109 5.06 5.32 19.29
C ASP A 109 5.27 4.01 18.52
N GLU A 110 4.78 2.91 19.09
CA GLU A 110 4.79 1.59 18.46
C GLU A 110 3.94 1.56 17.19
N ALA A 111 2.86 2.36 17.10
CA ALA A 111 2.05 2.52 15.90
C ALA A 111 2.88 3.12 14.75
N CYS A 112 3.70 4.14 15.02
CA CYS A 112 4.63 4.70 14.05
C CYS A 112 5.66 3.68 13.58
N ARG A 113 6.21 2.87 14.50
CA ARG A 113 7.16 1.80 14.14
C ARG A 113 6.56 0.77 13.17
N TYR A 114 5.37 0.25 13.45
CA TYR A 114 4.71 -0.71 12.55
C TYR A 114 4.26 -0.06 11.24
N CYS A 115 3.79 1.20 11.29
CA CYS A 115 3.40 1.93 10.08
C CYS A 115 4.59 2.14 9.14
N ALA A 116 5.76 2.48 9.67
CA ALA A 116 6.98 2.65 8.88
C ALA A 116 7.38 1.34 8.18
N MET A 117 7.41 0.22 8.92
CA MET A 117 7.71 -1.11 8.36
C MET A 117 6.72 -1.49 7.24
N ALA A 118 5.42 -1.33 7.48
CA ALA A 118 4.40 -1.68 6.49
C ALA A 118 4.48 -0.79 5.24
N CYS A 119 4.79 0.51 5.40
CA CYS A 119 5.00 1.41 4.27
C CYS A 119 6.24 1.03 3.45
N ASP A 120 7.35 0.66 4.11
CA ASP A 120 8.57 0.20 3.43
C ASP A 120 8.32 -1.09 2.63
N GLU A 121 7.59 -2.05 3.21
CA GLU A 121 7.20 -3.30 2.54
C GLU A 121 6.30 -3.04 1.33
N MET A 122 5.28 -2.18 1.47
CA MET A 122 4.42 -1.77 0.36
C MET A 122 5.22 -1.10 -0.77
N VAL A 123 6.15 -0.19 -0.42
CA VAL A 123 7.02 0.48 -1.40
C VAL A 123 7.88 -0.52 -2.16
N ALA A 124 8.46 -1.51 -1.45
CA ALA A 124 9.26 -2.56 -2.07
C ALA A 124 8.41 -3.39 -3.05
N SER A 125 7.23 -3.86 -2.64
CA SER A 125 6.33 -4.63 -3.53
C SER A 125 5.89 -3.81 -4.75
N CYS A 126 5.53 -2.54 -4.58
CA CYS A 126 5.12 -1.68 -5.69
C CYS A 126 6.25 -1.48 -6.70
N ARG A 127 7.51 -1.34 -6.26
CA ARG A 127 8.68 -1.24 -7.15
C ARG A 127 8.90 -2.54 -7.92
N THR A 128 8.88 -3.68 -7.23
CA THR A 128 8.99 -4.99 -7.88
C THR A 128 7.93 -5.17 -8.96
N MET A 129 6.68 -4.79 -8.67
CA MET A 129 5.59 -4.86 -9.64
C MET A 129 5.79 -3.89 -10.81
N LEU A 130 6.22 -2.64 -10.55
CA LEU A 130 6.53 -1.68 -11.61
C LEU A 130 7.61 -2.21 -12.57
N ASP A 131 8.70 -2.76 -12.03
CA ASP A 131 9.80 -3.33 -12.82
C ASP A 131 9.34 -4.53 -13.67
N ALA A 132 8.38 -5.31 -13.18
CA ALA A 132 7.77 -6.42 -13.91
C ALA A 132 6.76 -5.98 -14.99
N THR A 133 6.31 -4.72 -14.97
CA THR A 133 5.34 -4.17 -15.96
C THR A 133 5.98 -3.39 -17.10
N THR A 134 7.30 -3.23 -17.08
CA THR A 134 8.06 -2.61 -18.19
C THR A 134 8.44 -3.66 -19.24
N ASP A 135 7.51 -3.96 -20.15
CA ASP A 135 7.74 -4.59 -21.46
C ASP A 135 7.11 -3.74 -22.58
#